data_AF-A0A6J1KN19-F1
#
_entry.id   AF-A0A6J1KN19-F1
#
_cell.length_a   1.000
_cell.length_b   1.000
_cell.length_c   1.000
_cell.angle_alpha   90.00
_cell.angle_beta   90.00
_cell.angle_gamma   90.00
#
_symmetry.space_group_name_H-M   'P 1'
#
loop_
_entity.id
_entity.type
_entity.pdbx_description
1 polymer ?
#
loop_
_entity_poly.entity_id
_entity_poly.type
_entity_poly.pdbx_seq_one_letter_code
_entity_poly.pdbx_strand_id
1 'polypeptide(L)'
;MRERVGIAVGVSSSDNCYTKVLIEKLGFLMSKDVREVVLDTCIAFEDWELVETFVVNRLVKHSSYSNLIVKLVGKKRSDLLCLCIQQAPDFGPAGLHCLLKYFLCPSKKADASIANVRKGWEGQALVAIEKAKEAAILLMIAHDGFSVRELCLHYLLASPNLDESILSSALSKLNHEEMISLIRYLGEWLKKYERFPHAVSCPNASTVLGLKACDRVPKLDDVVRYVGLMLDENFSSLVLHPDFHEELEIHGGSGYY
;
A
#
# COMPACT_ATOMS: atom_id res chain seq x y z
N MET A 1 -14.62 -47.35 -11.10
CA MET A 1 -13.38 -46.94 -10.42
C MET A 1 -13.23 -45.43 -10.57
N ARG A 2 -13.05 -44.68 -9.47
CA ARG A 2 -12.69 -43.25 -9.53
C ARG A 2 -11.17 -43.18 -9.60
N GLU A 3 -10.61 -42.77 -10.72
CA GLU A 3 -9.19 -42.41 -10.80
C GLU A 3 -8.92 -41.26 -9.82
N ARG A 4 -8.03 -41.50 -8.84
CA ARG A 4 -7.51 -40.42 -8.00
C ARG A 4 -6.42 -39.72 -8.81
N VAL A 5 -6.77 -38.58 -9.38
CA VAL A 5 -5.78 -37.65 -9.94
C VAL A 5 -4.98 -37.08 -8.77
N GLY A 6 -3.74 -37.55 -8.59
CA GLY A 6 -2.80 -37.01 -7.61
C GLY A 6 -2.00 -35.85 -8.21
N ILE A 7 -1.77 -34.79 -7.44
CA ILE A 7 -0.85 -33.72 -7.83
C ILE A 7 0.54 -34.09 -7.30
N ALA A 8 1.49 -34.32 -8.20
CA ALA A 8 2.89 -34.52 -7.83
C ALA A 8 3.57 -33.16 -7.64
N VAL A 9 3.95 -32.84 -6.40
CA VAL A 9 4.83 -31.69 -6.12
C VAL A 9 6.26 -32.21 -6.09
N GLY A 10 7.01 -31.97 -7.16
CA GLY A 10 8.41 -32.39 -7.29
C GLY A 10 9.37 -31.58 -6.42
N VAL A 11 9.18 -31.60 -5.10
CA VAL A 11 10.05 -30.93 -4.12
C VAL A 11 10.28 -31.87 -2.93
N SER A 12 11.55 -31.99 -2.52
CA SER A 12 11.96 -32.88 -1.42
C SER A 12 11.57 -32.29 -0.08
N SER A 13 11.09 -33.11 0.85
CA SER A 13 10.79 -32.70 2.24
C SER A 13 12.02 -32.24 3.03
N SER A 14 13.23 -32.50 2.52
CA SER A 14 14.49 -32.01 3.08
C SER A 14 14.87 -30.60 2.63
N ASP A 15 14.11 -30.00 1.70
CA ASP A 15 14.36 -28.65 1.21
C ASP A 15 13.88 -27.63 2.26
N ASN A 16 14.72 -26.64 2.59
CA ASN A 16 14.34 -25.56 3.51
C ASN A 16 13.16 -24.73 2.96
N CYS A 17 12.94 -24.72 1.65
CA CYS A 17 11.83 -24.03 1.00
C CYS A 17 10.59 -24.92 0.82
N TYR A 18 10.62 -26.17 1.32
CA TYR A 18 9.56 -27.17 1.12
C TYR A 18 8.16 -26.63 1.44
N THR A 19 8.00 -26.03 2.63
CA THR A 19 6.72 -25.51 3.10
C THR A 19 6.19 -24.39 2.20
N LYS A 20 7.06 -23.48 1.77
CA LYS A 20 6.70 -22.40 0.85
C LYS A 20 6.21 -22.94 -0.47
N VAL A 21 6.98 -23.84 -1.09
CA VAL A 21 6.62 -24.44 -2.39
C VAL A 21 5.31 -25.23 -2.29
N LEU A 22 5.07 -25.92 -1.18
CA LEU A 22 3.79 -26.58 -0.93
C LEU A 22 2.63 -25.58 -0.86
N ILE A 23 2.78 -24.46 -0.15
CA ILE A 23 1.72 -23.44 -0.05
C ILE A 23 1.48 -22.79 -1.42
N GLU A 24 2.53 -22.46 -2.16
CA GLU A 24 2.41 -21.89 -3.52
C GLU A 24 1.65 -22.83 -4.46
N LYS A 25 1.98 -24.13 -4.44
CA LYS A 25 1.42 -25.09 -5.39
C LYS A 25 0.10 -25.70 -4.96
N LEU A 26 -0.09 -25.96 -3.66
CA LEU A 26 -1.22 -26.72 -3.13
C LEU A 26 -2.06 -25.92 -2.12
N GLY A 27 -1.67 -24.69 -1.78
CA GLY A 27 -2.39 -23.87 -0.80
C GLY A 27 -3.85 -23.65 -1.18
N PHE A 28 -4.17 -23.62 -2.49
CA PHE A 28 -5.54 -23.51 -2.97
C PHE A 28 -6.43 -24.73 -2.64
N LEU A 29 -5.84 -25.87 -2.28
CA LEU A 29 -6.55 -27.07 -1.82
C LEU A 29 -6.82 -27.08 -0.31
N MET A 30 -6.10 -26.26 0.45
CA MET A 30 -6.34 -26.12 1.90
C MET A 30 -7.74 -25.52 2.11
N SER A 31 -8.50 -26.05 3.08
CA SER A 31 -9.75 -25.42 3.48
C SER A 31 -9.49 -24.01 4.05
N LYS A 32 -10.51 -23.14 4.01
CA LYS A 32 -10.38 -21.75 4.49
C LYS A 32 -9.91 -21.69 5.95
N ASP A 33 -10.45 -22.57 6.80
CA ASP A 33 -10.13 -22.60 8.23
C ASP A 33 -8.68 -23.07 8.47
N VAL A 34 -8.21 -24.06 7.69
CA VAL A 34 -6.82 -24.52 7.78
C VAL A 34 -5.86 -23.41 7.33
N ARG A 35 -6.18 -22.67 6.27
CA ARG A 35 -5.36 -21.53 5.83
C ARG A 35 -5.26 -20.45 6.91
N GLU A 36 -6.38 -20.13 7.56
CA GLU A 36 -6.44 -19.12 8.61
C GLU A 36 -5.58 -19.52 9.83
N VAL A 37 -5.70 -20.77 10.29
CA VAL A 37 -4.88 -21.28 11.40
C VAL A 37 -3.39 -21.30 11.04
N VAL A 38 -3.03 -21.74 9.83
CA VAL A 38 -1.63 -21.78 9.40
C VAL A 38 -1.07 -20.36 9.27
N LEU A 39 -1.81 -19.44 8.67
CA LEU A 39 -1.40 -18.03 8.57
C LEU A 39 -1.20 -17.39 9.94
N ASP A 40 -2.15 -17.59 10.85
CA ASP A 40 -2.07 -17.08 12.22
C ASP A 40 -0.86 -17.64 12.96
N THR A 41 -0.54 -18.91 12.72
CA THR A 41 0.65 -19.58 13.25
C THR A 41 1.92 -18.94 12.66
N CYS A 42 2.01 -18.76 11.34
CA CYS A 42 3.14 -18.08 10.70
C CYS A 42 3.37 -16.67 11.27
N ILE A 43 2.30 -15.90 11.50
CA ILE A 43 2.39 -14.57 12.12
C ILE A 43 2.88 -14.65 13.57
N ALA A 44 2.38 -15.62 14.35
CA ALA A 44 2.76 -15.80 15.74
C ALA A 44 4.25 -16.18 15.89
N PHE A 45 4.75 -17.04 15.00
CA PHE A 45 6.15 -17.47 14.94
C PHE A 45 7.06 -16.53 14.13
N GLU A 46 6.52 -15.43 13.59
CA GLU A 46 7.26 -14.44 12.80
C GLU A 46 7.92 -15.02 11.54
N ASP A 47 7.29 -16.05 10.95
CA ASP A 47 7.67 -16.60 9.64
C ASP A 47 7.10 -15.73 8.51
N TRP A 48 7.75 -14.58 8.30
CA TRP A 48 7.29 -13.55 7.37
C TRP A 48 7.33 -13.99 5.91
N GLU A 49 8.22 -14.92 5.55
CA GLU A 49 8.30 -15.46 4.19
C GLU A 49 7.04 -16.27 3.86
N LEU A 50 6.57 -17.09 4.80
CA LEU A 50 5.31 -17.81 4.62
C LEU A 50 4.12 -16.84 4.61
N VAL A 51 4.10 -15.82 5.48
CA VAL A 51 3.03 -14.81 5.46
C VAL A 51 2.96 -14.09 4.10
N GLU A 52 4.09 -13.67 3.56
CA GLU A 52 4.17 -13.11 2.20
C GLU A 52 3.60 -14.07 1.16
N THR A 53 3.98 -15.35 1.25
CA THR A 53 3.51 -16.40 0.34
C THR A 53 1.98 -16.52 0.37
N PHE A 54 1.36 -16.49 1.56
CA PHE A 54 -0.10 -16.50 1.70
C PHE A 54 -0.77 -15.28 1.05
N VAL A 55 -0.19 -14.08 1.24
CA VAL A 55 -0.73 -12.82 0.70
C VAL A 55 -0.61 -12.78 -0.83
N VAL A 56 0.58 -13.06 -1.37
CA VAL A 56 0.86 -13.01 -2.81
C VAL A 56 0.05 -14.03 -3.59
N ASN A 57 -0.13 -15.24 -3.02
CA ASN A 57 -0.95 -16.29 -3.64
C ASN A 57 -2.46 -16.13 -3.38
N ARG A 58 -2.90 -15.00 -2.78
CA ARG A 58 -4.31 -14.68 -2.50
C ARG A 58 -5.01 -15.79 -1.71
N LEU A 59 -4.28 -16.41 -0.79
CA LEU A 59 -4.76 -17.51 0.05
C LEU A 59 -5.48 -17.02 1.31
N VAL A 60 -5.38 -15.72 1.60
CA VAL A 60 -6.07 -15.05 2.71
C VAL A 60 -7.56 -14.94 2.43
N LYS A 61 -8.39 -15.39 3.36
CA LYS A 61 -9.85 -15.24 3.29
C LYS A 61 -10.21 -13.75 3.35
N HIS A 62 -11.11 -13.29 2.48
CA HIS A 62 -11.52 -11.88 2.40
C HIS A 62 -11.92 -11.28 3.75
N SER A 63 -12.75 -11.98 4.53
CA SER A 63 -13.19 -11.52 5.85
C SER A 63 -12.05 -11.39 6.89
N SER A 64 -10.91 -12.02 6.65
CA SER A 64 -9.79 -12.07 7.61
C SER A 64 -8.76 -10.96 7.36
N TYR A 65 -8.86 -10.18 6.27
CA TYR A 65 -7.92 -9.09 5.98
C TYR A 65 -7.89 -8.01 7.05
N SER A 66 -9.04 -7.62 7.62
CA SER A 66 -9.07 -6.63 8.70
C SER A 66 -8.30 -7.11 9.93
N ASN A 67 -8.42 -8.40 10.28
CA ASN A 67 -7.67 -8.98 11.41
C ASN A 67 -6.17 -9.10 11.08
N LEU A 68 -5.84 -9.50 9.85
CA LEU A 68 -4.47 -9.57 9.35
C LEU A 68 -3.78 -8.20 9.43
N ILE A 69 -4.44 -7.13 8.99
CA ILE A 69 -3.93 -5.76 9.08
C ILE A 69 -3.58 -5.41 10.52
N VAL A 70 -4.50 -5.65 11.47
CA VAL A 70 -4.28 -5.34 12.89
C VAL A 70 -3.04 -6.07 13.42
N LYS A 71 -2.88 -7.36 13.09
CA LYS A 71 -1.71 -8.15 13.49
C LYS A 71 -0.41 -7.62 12.88
N LEU A 72 -0.41 -7.31 11.59
CA LEU A 72 0.77 -6.80 10.87
C LEU A 72 1.16 -5.37 11.32
N VAL A 73 0.17 -4.52 11.63
CA VAL A 73 0.39 -3.20 12.25
C VAL A 73 1.04 -3.37 13.63
N GLY A 74 0.51 -4.28 14.46
CA GLY A 74 1.07 -4.57 15.78
C GLY A 74 2.53 -5.08 15.72
N LYS A 75 2.85 -5.85 14.68
CA LYS A 75 4.19 -6.37 14.40
C LYS A 75 5.06 -5.44 13.54
N LYS A 76 4.54 -4.28 13.13
CA LYS A 76 5.21 -3.27 12.30
C LYS A 76 5.81 -3.84 11.01
N ARG A 77 5.02 -4.61 10.27
CA ARG A 77 5.42 -5.17 8.97
C ARG A 77 4.85 -4.35 7.81
N SER A 78 5.43 -3.17 7.60
CA SER A 78 5.01 -2.23 6.54
C SER A 78 5.10 -2.83 5.15
N ASP A 79 6.11 -3.67 4.92
CA ASP A 79 6.30 -4.42 3.68
C ASP A 79 5.14 -5.38 3.38
N LEU A 80 4.73 -6.18 4.36
CA LEU A 80 3.60 -7.09 4.24
C LEU A 80 2.26 -6.34 4.17
N LEU A 81 2.13 -5.19 4.84
CA LEU A 81 0.94 -4.33 4.70
C LEU A 81 0.81 -3.79 3.26
N CYS A 82 1.90 -3.34 2.65
CA CYS A 82 1.90 -2.91 1.25
C CYS A 82 1.47 -4.05 0.30
N LEU A 83 1.94 -5.27 0.55
CA LEU A 83 1.49 -6.45 -0.21
C LEU A 83 0.01 -6.75 0.01
N CYS A 84 -0.50 -6.63 1.24
CA CYS A 84 -1.93 -6.77 1.51
C CYS A 84 -2.75 -5.74 0.72
N ILE A 85 -2.26 -4.49 0.64
CA ILE A 85 -2.93 -3.42 -0.09
C ILE A 85 -3.11 -3.77 -1.58
N GLN A 86 -2.09 -4.41 -2.17
CA GLN A 86 -2.09 -4.79 -3.58
C GLN A 86 -2.98 -6.00 -3.90
N GLN A 87 -3.18 -6.89 -2.93
CA GLN A 87 -3.83 -8.18 -3.18
C GLN A 87 -5.27 -8.22 -2.67
N ALA A 88 -5.62 -7.42 -1.67
CA ALA A 88 -6.96 -7.46 -1.11
C ALA A 88 -7.97 -6.77 -2.04
N PRO A 89 -9.18 -7.33 -2.18
CA PRO A 89 -10.27 -6.67 -2.88
C PRO A 89 -10.98 -5.62 -2.02
N ASP A 90 -10.92 -5.71 -0.69
CA ASP A 90 -11.49 -4.75 0.27
C ASP A 90 -10.88 -4.99 1.66
N PHE A 91 -10.72 -3.93 2.46
CA PHE A 91 -10.26 -3.96 3.86
C PHE A 91 -11.40 -3.72 4.85
N GLY A 92 -12.56 -3.28 4.37
CA GLY A 92 -13.60 -2.66 5.16
C GLY A 92 -13.17 -1.32 5.80
N PRO A 93 -14.11 -0.53 6.32
CA PRO A 93 -13.80 0.78 6.88
C PRO A 93 -12.82 0.74 8.05
N ALA A 94 -12.91 -0.29 8.89
CA ALA A 94 -12.03 -0.45 10.05
C ALA A 94 -10.59 -0.81 9.65
N GLY A 95 -10.42 -1.71 8.67
CA GLY A 95 -9.10 -2.08 8.15
C GLY A 95 -8.43 -0.91 7.45
N LEU A 96 -9.18 -0.17 6.64
CA LEU A 96 -8.69 1.03 5.95
C LEU A 96 -8.28 2.12 6.93
N HIS A 97 -9.13 2.43 7.92
CA HIS A 97 -8.80 3.40 8.96
C HIS A 97 -7.54 2.99 9.74
N CYS A 98 -7.37 1.71 10.05
CA CYS A 98 -6.17 1.19 10.71
C CYS A 98 -4.90 1.41 9.87
N LEU A 99 -4.95 1.17 8.56
CA LEU A 99 -3.84 1.42 7.63
C LEU A 99 -3.49 2.91 7.55
N LEU A 100 -4.50 3.77 7.34
CA LEU A 100 -4.32 5.22 7.26
C LEU A 100 -3.64 5.74 8.54
N LYS A 101 -4.18 5.40 9.70
CA LYS A 101 -3.60 5.76 11.00
C LYS A 101 -2.16 5.29 11.14
N TYR A 102 -1.86 4.05 10.78
CA TYR A 102 -0.52 3.50 10.91
C TYR A 102 0.52 4.22 10.02
N PHE A 103 0.14 4.61 8.81
CA PHE A 103 1.06 5.31 7.90
C PHE A 103 1.14 6.82 8.18
N LEU A 104 0.04 7.46 8.58
CA LEU A 104 -0.01 8.89 8.87
C LEU A 104 0.67 9.24 10.20
N CYS A 105 0.64 8.35 11.20
CA CYS A 105 1.28 8.60 12.49
C CYS A 105 2.77 8.17 12.49
N PRO A 106 3.73 9.10 12.68
CA PRO A 106 5.12 8.74 12.85
C PRO A 106 5.37 7.98 14.17
N SER A 107 5.79 6.72 14.09
CA SER A 107 6.25 5.96 15.27
C SER A 107 7.64 6.42 15.70
N LYS A 108 7.83 6.71 16.99
CA LYS A 108 9.13 7.10 17.59
C LYS A 108 10.22 6.02 17.50
N LYS A 109 9.87 4.77 17.17
CA LYS A 109 10.82 3.66 17.05
C LYS A 109 11.15 3.38 15.59
N ALA A 110 12.43 3.13 15.31
CA ALA A 110 12.90 2.63 14.03
C ALA A 110 12.16 1.34 13.66
N ASP A 111 11.76 1.25 12.40
CA ASP A 111 11.00 0.14 11.85
C ASP A 111 11.87 -0.49 10.75
N ALA A 112 12.36 -1.70 10.99
CA ALA A 112 13.27 -2.36 10.05
C ALA A 112 12.55 -2.71 8.72
N SER A 113 11.24 -2.95 8.75
CA SER A 113 10.45 -3.27 7.55
C SER A 113 10.30 -2.07 6.60
N ILE A 114 10.39 -0.86 7.15
CA ILE A 114 10.37 0.38 6.37
C ILE A 114 11.56 0.43 5.40
N ALA A 115 12.74 -0.04 5.79
CA ALA A 115 13.88 -0.07 4.87
C ALA A 115 13.64 -0.94 3.62
N ASN A 116 12.83 -1.99 3.73
CA ASN A 116 12.54 -2.90 2.61
C ASN A 116 11.65 -2.24 1.56
N VAL A 117 10.64 -1.46 1.98
CA VAL A 117 9.75 -0.74 1.04
C VAL A 117 10.57 0.24 0.21
N ARG A 118 11.43 1.04 0.85
CA ARG A 118 12.30 1.98 0.15
C ARG A 118 13.24 1.27 -0.84
N LYS A 119 13.94 0.22 -0.41
CA LYS A 119 14.81 -0.58 -1.29
C LYS A 119 14.06 -1.15 -2.50
N GLY A 120 12.80 -1.57 -2.33
CA GLY A 120 11.97 -2.05 -3.43
C GLY A 120 11.67 -0.97 -4.46
N TRP A 121 11.38 0.25 -4.02
CA TRP A 121 11.21 1.41 -4.90
C TRP A 121 12.52 1.79 -5.61
N GLU A 122 13.63 1.87 -4.87
CA GLU A 122 14.96 2.19 -5.41
C GLU A 122 15.40 1.17 -6.48
N GLY A 123 15.20 -0.13 -6.23
CA GLY A 123 15.52 -1.17 -7.20
C GLY A 123 14.72 -1.04 -8.50
N GLN A 124 13.44 -0.65 -8.41
CA GLN A 124 12.60 -0.40 -9.59
C GLN A 124 12.99 0.87 -10.33
N ALA A 125 13.40 1.92 -9.61
CA ALA A 125 13.90 3.16 -10.19
C ALA A 125 15.19 2.92 -10.98
N LEU A 126 16.13 2.11 -10.45
CA LEU A 126 17.37 1.75 -11.15
C LEU A 126 17.09 1.03 -12.47
N VAL A 127 16.18 0.04 -12.45
CA VAL A 127 15.78 -0.66 -13.68
C VAL A 127 15.07 0.28 -14.67
N ALA A 128 14.31 1.25 -14.18
CA ALA A 128 13.62 2.21 -15.03
C ALA A 128 14.59 3.16 -15.75
N ILE A 129 15.67 3.60 -15.10
CA ILE A 129 16.70 4.47 -15.70
C ILE A 129 17.29 3.84 -16.96
N GLU A 130 17.47 2.52 -16.96
CA GLU A 130 18.03 1.79 -18.11
C GLU A 130 17.00 1.55 -19.22
N LYS A 131 15.71 1.43 -18.87
CA LYS A 131 14.68 0.90 -19.78
C LYS A 131 13.71 1.92 -20.34
N ALA A 132 13.33 2.94 -19.56
CA ALA A 132 12.31 3.90 -19.94
C ALA A 132 12.45 5.21 -19.16
N LYS A 133 12.80 6.28 -19.88
CA LYS A 133 13.02 7.62 -19.31
C LYS A 133 11.78 8.14 -18.57
N GLU A 134 10.61 7.95 -19.15
CA GLU A 134 9.32 8.41 -18.59
C GLU A 134 9.01 7.68 -17.28
N ALA A 135 9.24 6.35 -17.22
CA ALA A 135 9.08 5.57 -16.00
C ALA A 135 10.11 5.99 -14.93
N ALA A 136 11.35 6.29 -15.32
CA ALA A 136 12.38 6.77 -14.40
C ALA A 136 11.99 8.13 -13.78
N ILE A 137 11.46 9.07 -14.59
CA ILE A 137 10.97 10.37 -14.10
C ILE A 137 9.78 10.16 -13.14
N LEU A 138 8.83 9.29 -13.51
CA LEU A 138 7.66 9.00 -12.68
C LEU A 138 8.06 8.41 -11.32
N LEU A 139 8.97 7.43 -11.30
CA LEU A 139 9.47 6.83 -10.06
C LEU A 139 10.35 7.79 -9.25
N MET A 140 11.13 8.65 -9.90
CA MET A 140 11.89 9.70 -9.23
C MET A 140 10.96 10.64 -8.49
N ILE A 141 9.90 11.14 -9.14
CA ILE A 141 8.91 12.03 -8.53
C ILE A 141 8.19 11.31 -7.39
N ALA A 142 7.86 10.04 -7.55
CA ALA A 142 7.25 9.23 -6.50
C ALA A 142 8.21 8.87 -5.35
N HIS A 143 9.51 9.12 -5.46
CA HIS A 143 10.47 8.78 -4.42
C HIS A 143 11.03 10.01 -3.71
N ASP A 144 11.36 11.06 -4.46
CA ASP A 144 11.99 12.26 -3.96
C ASP A 144 11.10 13.00 -2.94
N GLY A 145 11.68 13.56 -1.88
CA GLY A 145 10.93 14.31 -0.86
C GLY A 145 9.93 13.52 0.00
N PHE A 146 9.60 12.27 -0.34
CA PHE A 146 8.68 11.44 0.43
C PHE A 146 9.42 10.57 1.47
N SER A 147 8.87 10.57 2.68
CA SER A 147 9.19 9.59 3.70
C SER A 147 8.73 8.21 3.26
N VAL A 148 9.27 7.17 3.90
CA VAL A 148 8.89 5.81 3.52
C VAL A 148 7.45 5.46 3.94
N ARG A 149 6.91 6.12 4.97
CA ARG A 149 5.50 5.95 5.33
C ARG A 149 4.60 6.50 4.21
N GLU A 150 4.98 7.61 3.62
CA GLU A 150 4.31 8.15 2.44
C GLU A 150 4.49 7.23 1.23
N LEU A 151 5.67 6.60 1.05
CA LEU A 151 5.82 5.53 0.05
C LEU A 151 4.87 4.34 0.28
N CYS A 152 4.44 4.08 1.52
CA CYS A 152 3.41 3.07 1.80
C CYS A 152 2.00 3.61 1.50
N LEU A 153 1.73 4.89 1.78
CA LEU A 153 0.48 5.56 1.37
C LEU A 153 0.30 5.56 -0.15
N HIS A 154 1.39 5.57 -0.93
CA HIS A 154 1.33 5.46 -2.39
C HIS A 154 0.55 4.20 -2.83
N TYR A 155 0.81 3.06 -2.16
CA TYR A 155 0.10 1.80 -2.44
C TYR A 155 -1.39 1.94 -2.17
N LEU A 156 -1.77 2.68 -1.13
CA LEU A 156 -3.15 2.85 -0.74
C LEU A 156 -3.91 3.73 -1.72
N LEU A 157 -3.34 4.89 -2.08
CA LEU A 157 -3.96 5.83 -3.01
C LEU A 157 -4.04 5.26 -4.43
N ALA A 158 -3.02 4.51 -4.86
CA ALA A 158 -3.00 3.87 -6.17
C ALA A 158 -3.83 2.57 -6.23
N SER A 159 -4.44 2.14 -5.11
CA SER A 159 -5.22 0.91 -5.09
C SER A 159 -6.53 1.10 -5.87
N PRO A 160 -6.80 0.28 -6.91
CA PRO A 160 -8.01 0.39 -7.71
C PRO A 160 -9.25 -0.16 -6.99
N ASN A 161 -9.08 -0.84 -5.86
CA ASN A 161 -10.13 -1.60 -5.19
C ASN A 161 -10.80 -0.82 -4.05
N LEU A 162 -10.53 0.49 -3.92
CA LEU A 162 -11.02 1.26 -2.80
C LEU A 162 -12.39 1.88 -3.09
N ASP A 163 -13.43 1.37 -2.44
CA ASP A 163 -14.76 1.94 -2.52
C ASP A 163 -14.82 3.32 -1.84
N GLU A 164 -15.52 4.25 -2.48
CA GLU A 164 -15.62 5.65 -2.04
C GLU A 164 -16.29 5.78 -0.67
N SER A 165 -17.36 5.01 -0.41
CA SER A 165 -18.06 5.05 0.88
C SER A 165 -17.20 4.50 2.03
N ILE A 166 -16.40 3.46 1.75
CA ILE A 166 -15.44 2.91 2.68
C ILE A 166 -14.34 3.93 2.97
N LEU A 167 -13.84 4.62 1.93
CA LEU A 167 -12.85 5.68 2.06
C LEU A 167 -13.38 6.85 2.89
N SER A 168 -14.55 7.41 2.56
CA SER A 168 -15.19 8.50 3.34
C SER A 168 -15.37 8.12 4.82
N SER A 169 -15.85 6.89 5.09
CA SER A 169 -16.03 6.42 6.47
C SER A 169 -14.71 6.27 7.24
N ALA A 170 -13.60 6.00 6.55
CA ALA A 170 -12.29 5.92 7.17
C ALA A 170 -11.67 7.31 7.39
N LEU A 171 -11.85 8.23 6.43
CA LEU A 171 -11.35 9.60 6.49
C LEU A 171 -12.04 10.42 7.58
N SER A 172 -13.36 10.28 7.77
CA SER A 172 -14.12 10.96 8.83
C SER A 172 -13.73 10.55 10.26
N LYS A 173 -12.91 9.51 10.41
CA LYS A 173 -12.41 9.02 11.71
C LYS A 173 -10.99 9.49 12.03
N LEU A 174 -10.33 10.16 11.10
CA LEU A 174 -8.99 10.68 11.32
C LEU A 174 -9.04 11.80 12.37
N ASN A 175 -8.06 11.79 13.26
CA ASN A 175 -7.86 12.89 14.19
C ASN A 175 -7.10 14.05 13.52
N HIS A 176 -6.99 15.17 14.23
CA HIS A 176 -6.34 16.38 13.75
C HIS A 176 -4.92 16.17 13.19
N GLU A 177 -4.04 15.47 13.92
CA GLU A 177 -2.66 15.23 13.49
C GLU A 177 -2.60 14.33 12.25
N GLU A 178 -3.47 13.32 12.19
CA GLU A 178 -3.60 12.41 11.05
C GLU A 178 -4.12 13.17 9.81
N MET A 179 -5.11 14.04 9.98
CA MET A 179 -5.67 14.87 8.91
C MET A 179 -4.62 15.82 8.32
N ILE A 180 -3.90 16.57 9.16
CA ILE A 180 -2.82 17.47 8.70
C ILE A 180 -1.76 16.69 7.95
N SER A 181 -1.34 15.53 8.48
CA SER A 181 -0.32 14.70 7.82
C SER A 181 -0.78 14.23 6.44
N LEU A 182 -2.06 13.87 6.30
CA LEU A 182 -2.63 13.47 5.01
C LEU A 182 -2.72 14.65 4.04
N ILE A 183 -3.15 15.82 4.51
CA ILE A 183 -3.24 17.05 3.70
C ILE A 183 -1.87 17.44 3.16
N ARG A 184 -0.83 17.45 4.01
CA ARG A 184 0.56 17.72 3.58
C ARG A 184 1.01 16.74 2.49
N TYR A 185 0.79 15.46 2.71
CA TYR A 185 1.13 14.42 1.75
C TYR A 185 0.40 14.60 0.39
N LEU A 186 -0.90 14.89 0.42
CA LEU A 186 -1.68 15.16 -0.79
C LEU A 186 -1.23 16.46 -1.48
N GLY A 187 -0.93 17.50 -0.71
CA GLY A 187 -0.41 18.77 -1.19
C GLY A 187 0.94 18.63 -1.90
N GLU A 188 1.84 17.78 -1.37
CA GLU A 188 3.11 17.46 -2.04
C GLU A 188 2.90 16.77 -3.39
N TRP A 189 1.91 15.88 -3.51
CA TRP A 189 1.53 15.30 -4.79
C TRP A 189 1.00 16.34 -5.78
N LEU A 190 0.13 17.26 -5.33
CA LEU A 190 -0.38 18.33 -6.18
C LEU A 190 0.74 19.24 -6.70
N LYS A 191 1.68 19.66 -5.84
CA LYS A 191 2.87 20.44 -6.23
C LYS A 191 3.72 19.70 -7.27
N LYS A 192 3.87 18.38 -7.11
CA LYS A 192 4.63 17.55 -8.06
C LYS A 192 3.94 17.48 -9.42
N TYR A 193 2.63 17.31 -9.46
CA TYR A 193 1.87 17.28 -10.71
C TYR A 193 1.84 18.64 -11.42
N GLU A 194 1.79 19.74 -10.66
CA GLU A 194 1.94 21.10 -11.19
C GLU A 194 3.34 21.32 -11.80
N ARG A 195 4.40 20.93 -11.07
CA ARG A 195 5.79 21.10 -11.51
C ARG A 195 6.19 20.18 -12.66
N PHE A 196 5.62 18.98 -12.70
CA PHE A 196 5.93 17.94 -13.68
C PHE A 196 4.65 17.45 -14.38
N PRO A 197 4.00 18.28 -15.21
CA PRO A 197 2.74 17.90 -15.87
C PRO A 197 2.90 16.72 -16.84
N HIS A 198 4.13 16.43 -17.27
CA HIS A 198 4.49 15.29 -18.11
C HIS A 198 4.71 13.98 -17.33
N ALA A 199 4.61 14.00 -15.99
CA ALA A 199 4.68 12.81 -15.14
C ALA A 199 3.37 12.02 -15.23
N VAL A 200 3.04 11.60 -16.45
CA VAL A 200 1.84 10.82 -16.74
C VAL A 200 2.12 9.37 -16.37
N SER A 201 1.08 8.66 -15.93
CA SER A 201 1.15 7.20 -15.77
C SER A 201 1.78 6.56 -17.00
N CYS A 202 2.66 5.58 -16.79
CA CYS A 202 3.28 4.82 -17.87
C CYS A 202 2.49 3.52 -18.10
N PRO A 203 1.39 3.54 -18.89
CA PRO A 203 0.62 2.34 -19.16
C PRO A 203 1.54 1.31 -19.81
N ASN A 204 1.44 0.06 -19.36
CA ASN A 204 2.26 -1.08 -19.80
C ASN A 204 3.71 -1.14 -19.28
N ALA A 205 4.20 -0.18 -18.49
CA ALA A 205 5.54 -0.29 -17.90
C ALA A 205 5.67 -1.55 -17.00
N SER A 206 4.61 -1.86 -16.26
CA SER A 206 4.52 -3.06 -15.43
C SER A 206 4.49 -4.35 -16.25
N THR A 207 3.67 -4.42 -17.30
CA THR A 207 3.47 -5.64 -18.10
C THR A 207 4.58 -5.91 -19.11
N VAL A 208 5.15 -4.86 -19.72
CA VAL A 208 6.17 -4.97 -20.78
C VAL A 208 7.59 -4.89 -20.22
N LEU A 209 7.83 -3.99 -19.26
CA LEU A 209 9.19 -3.72 -18.75
C LEU A 209 9.46 -4.34 -17.38
N GLY A 210 8.43 -4.91 -16.74
CA GLY A 210 8.48 -5.45 -15.39
C GLY A 210 8.54 -4.38 -14.29
N LEU A 211 8.22 -3.12 -14.63
CA LEU A 211 8.30 -1.96 -13.74
C LEU A 211 7.03 -1.82 -12.89
N LYS A 212 6.79 -2.80 -12.00
CA LYS A 212 5.62 -2.88 -11.12
C LYS A 212 5.46 -1.68 -10.19
N ALA A 213 6.52 -0.91 -9.92
CA ALA A 213 6.41 0.28 -9.10
C ALA A 213 5.64 1.42 -9.79
N CYS A 214 5.58 1.44 -11.13
CA CYS A 214 4.84 2.47 -11.86
C CYS A 214 3.33 2.39 -11.58
N ASP A 215 2.79 1.19 -11.38
CA ASP A 215 1.38 0.98 -11.02
C ASP A 215 1.05 1.44 -9.60
N ARG A 216 2.08 1.74 -8.78
CA ARG A 216 1.95 2.13 -7.37
C ARG A 216 2.01 3.64 -7.20
N VAL A 217 2.23 4.38 -8.28
CA VAL A 217 2.30 5.84 -8.26
C VAL A 217 0.86 6.37 -8.27
N PRO A 218 0.40 7.10 -7.24
CA PRO A 218 -0.94 7.67 -7.19
C PRO A 218 -1.20 8.56 -8.39
N LYS A 219 -2.29 8.37 -9.12
CA LYS A 219 -2.62 9.24 -10.26
C LYS A 219 -3.18 10.58 -9.77
N LEU A 220 -3.11 11.61 -10.60
CA LEU A 220 -3.71 12.91 -10.27
C LEU A 220 -5.20 12.77 -9.90
N ASP A 221 -5.96 11.96 -10.64
CA ASP A 221 -7.37 11.69 -10.34
C ASP A 221 -7.57 11.06 -8.96
N ASP A 222 -6.68 10.15 -8.55
CA ASP A 222 -6.74 9.53 -7.22
C ASP A 222 -6.42 10.58 -6.15
N VAL A 223 -5.43 11.44 -6.37
CA VAL A 223 -5.05 12.52 -5.43
C VAL A 223 -6.19 13.51 -5.27
N VAL A 224 -6.77 14.00 -6.37
CA VAL A 224 -7.90 14.94 -6.35
C VAL A 224 -9.12 14.32 -5.69
N ARG A 225 -9.40 13.03 -5.95
CA ARG A 225 -10.47 12.28 -5.28
C ARG A 225 -10.28 12.28 -3.76
N TYR A 226 -9.08 11.96 -3.28
CA TYR A 226 -8.79 11.96 -1.84
C TYR A 226 -8.92 13.36 -1.22
N VAL A 227 -8.47 14.40 -1.93
CA VAL A 227 -8.63 15.79 -1.47
C VAL A 227 -10.10 16.16 -1.35
N GLY A 228 -10.90 15.88 -2.37
CA GLY A 228 -12.35 16.16 -2.36
C GLY A 228 -13.05 15.51 -1.18
N LEU A 229 -12.86 14.20 -0.99
CA LEU A 229 -13.46 13.47 0.13
C LEU A 229 -12.94 13.95 1.50
N MET A 230 -11.66 14.30 1.61
CA MET A 230 -11.10 14.84 2.84
C MET A 230 -11.77 16.15 3.23
N LEU A 231 -11.99 17.04 2.25
CA LEU A 231 -12.69 18.29 2.46
C LEU A 231 -14.15 18.05 2.80
N ASP A 232 -14.87 17.23 2.03
CA ASP A 232 -16.29 16.96 2.25
C ASP A 232 -16.58 16.39 3.66
N GLU A 233 -15.76 15.44 4.12
CA GLU A 233 -15.96 14.77 5.41
C GLU A 233 -15.47 15.60 6.60
N ASN A 234 -14.48 16.47 6.42
CA ASN A 234 -13.78 17.12 7.54
C ASN A 234 -13.77 18.66 7.50
N PHE A 235 -14.44 19.31 6.54
CA PHE A 235 -14.39 20.77 6.34
C PHE A 235 -14.65 21.56 7.62
N SER A 236 -15.70 21.19 8.36
CA SER A 236 -16.10 21.87 9.59
C SER A 236 -15.03 21.80 10.68
N SER A 237 -14.27 20.70 10.75
CA SER A 237 -13.13 20.58 11.66
C SER A 237 -11.93 21.36 11.12
N LEU A 238 -11.62 21.22 9.84
CA LEU A 238 -10.43 21.82 9.21
C LEU A 238 -10.43 23.35 9.27
N VAL A 239 -11.57 23.99 8.99
CA VAL A 239 -11.70 25.46 8.99
C VAL A 239 -11.45 26.07 10.37
N LEU A 240 -11.62 25.30 11.44
CA LEU A 240 -11.37 25.78 12.81
C LEU A 240 -9.89 25.74 13.21
N HIS A 241 -9.00 25.23 12.34
CA HIS A 241 -7.60 25.03 12.67
C HIS A 241 -6.68 25.97 11.87
N PRO A 242 -5.83 26.78 12.54
CA PRO A 242 -4.93 27.73 11.88
C PRO A 242 -3.93 27.04 10.94
N ASP A 243 -3.41 25.88 11.32
CA ASP A 243 -2.49 25.07 10.51
C ASP A 243 -3.08 24.70 9.13
N PHE A 244 -4.40 24.55 9.03
CA PHE A 244 -5.06 24.29 7.75
C PHE A 244 -5.08 25.52 6.85
N HIS A 245 -5.25 26.72 7.43
CA HIS A 245 -5.19 27.98 6.69
C HIS A 245 -3.79 28.23 6.14
N GLU A 246 -2.74 27.92 6.91
CA GLU A 246 -1.35 28.04 6.46
C GLU A 246 -1.04 27.09 5.27
N GLU A 247 -1.49 25.83 5.35
CA GLU A 247 -1.31 24.89 4.24
C GLU A 247 -2.11 25.33 3.01
N LEU A 248 -3.34 25.86 3.16
CA LEU A 248 -4.12 26.42 2.07
C LEU A 248 -3.48 27.69 1.46
N GLU A 249 -2.88 28.56 2.27
CA GLU A 249 -2.18 29.77 1.79
C GLU A 249 -0.93 29.41 0.98
N ILE A 250 -0.19 28.36 1.38
CA ILE A 250 0.94 27.83 0.59
C ILE A 250 0.45 27.32 -0.78
N HIS A 251 -0.80 26.86 -0.89
CA HIS A 251 -1.40 26.38 -2.13
C HIS A 251 -2.18 27.46 -2.92
N GLY A 252 -2.51 28.59 -2.31
CA GLY A 252 -3.19 29.74 -2.93
C GLY A 252 -2.26 30.89 -3.34
N GLY A 253 -0.99 30.87 -2.89
CA GLY A 253 -0.05 31.98 -2.99
C GLY A 253 1.13 31.77 -3.94
N SER A 254 0.89 31.49 -5.22
CA SER A 254 1.87 31.72 -6.31
C SER A 254 1.25 32.47 -7.49
N GLY A 255 0.35 33.40 -7.19
CA GLY A 255 -0.13 34.37 -8.15
C GLY A 255 -0.48 35.63 -7.41
N TYR A 256 0.36 36.65 -7.55
CA TYR A 256 0.06 38.09 -7.65
C TYR A 256 1.25 38.89 -7.09
N TYR A 257 1.99 39.46 -8.06
CA TYR A 257 3.12 40.40 -7.99
C TYR A 257 4.52 39.85 -7.74
#